data_AF-A0A973HY59-F1
#
_entry.id   AF-A0A973HY59-F1
#
_cell.length_a   1.000
_cell.length_b   1.000
_cell.length_c   1.000
_cell.angle_alpha   90.00
_cell.angle_beta   90.00
_cell.angle_gamma   90.00
#
_symmetry.space_group_name_H-M   'P 1'
#
loop_
_entity.id
_entity.type
_entity.pdbx_description
1 polymer ?
#
loop_
_entity_poly.entity_id
_entity_poly.type
_entity_poly.pdbx_seq_one_letter_code
_entity_poly.pdbx_strand_id
1 'polypeptide(L)'
;MEVGDDVFIGFNSVVFRTHIGHGCVVRHNCVVDGLNLPEKFHVPPMTNIGPGFDLESISKVPPEYSSFSESVVSANHYLVQGYKRLSNEL
;
A
#
# COMPACT_ATOMS: atom_id res chain seq x y z
N MET A 1 10.26 7.93 -8.41
CA MET A 1 9.35 7.28 -7.46
C MET A 1 9.30 5.82 -7.85
N GLU A 2 9.36 4.94 -6.86
CA GLU A 2 9.33 3.50 -7.05
C GLU A 2 8.44 2.89 -5.97
N VAL A 3 7.70 1.85 -6.34
CA VAL A 3 6.88 1.07 -5.43
C VAL A 3 7.36 -0.37 -5.57
N GLY A 4 7.88 -0.93 -4.47
CA GLY A 4 8.37 -2.30 -4.46
C GLY A 4 7.26 -3.34 -4.57
N ASP A 5 7.68 -4.59 -4.69
CA ASP A 5 6.79 -5.76 -4.68
C ASP A 5 5.95 -5.87 -3.39
N ASP A 6 4.77 -6.48 -3.53
CA ASP A 6 3.82 -6.75 -2.45
C ASP A 6 3.40 -5.52 -1.62
N VAL A 7 3.41 -4.34 -2.24
CA VAL A 7 2.96 -3.09 -1.60
C VAL A 7 1.45 -2.89 -1.77
N PHE A 8 0.79 -2.49 -0.68
CA PHE A 8 -0.60 -2.04 -0.71
C PHE A 8 -0.67 -0.51 -0.53
N ILE A 9 -1.28 0.19 -1.50
CA ILE A 9 -1.62 1.61 -1.39
C ILE A 9 -3.12 1.75 -1.21
N GLY A 10 -3.52 2.27 -0.06
CA GLY A 10 -4.92 2.43 0.35
C GLY A 10 -5.65 3.51 -0.43
N PHE A 11 -6.98 3.46 -0.34
CA PHE A 11 -7.86 4.37 -1.07
C PHE A 11 -7.61 5.83 -0.73
N ASN A 12 -7.73 6.70 -1.74
CA ASN A 12 -7.59 8.14 -1.60
C ASN A 12 -6.23 8.55 -0.96
N SER A 13 -5.18 7.77 -1.23
CA SER A 13 -3.82 8.07 -0.79
C SER A 13 -2.96 8.60 -1.94
N VAL A 14 -2.04 9.51 -1.62
CA VAL A 14 -1.09 10.11 -2.56
C VAL A 14 0.32 9.68 -2.18
N VAL A 15 1.08 9.20 -3.17
CA VAL A 15 2.49 8.85 -3.02
C VAL A 15 3.28 9.62 -4.06
N PHE A 16 4.26 10.41 -3.63
CA PHE A 16 5.02 11.29 -4.51
C PHE A 16 6.48 11.44 -4.06
N ARG A 17 7.42 11.56 -5.00
CA ARG A 17 8.86 11.79 -4.73
C ARG A 17 9.46 10.88 -3.62
N THR A 18 9.04 9.62 -3.58
CA THR A 18 9.44 8.65 -2.57
C THR A 18 9.72 7.29 -3.20
N HIS A 19 10.53 6.49 -2.53
CA HIS A 19 10.63 5.04 -2.72
C HIS A 19 9.85 4.34 -1.61
N ILE A 20 8.93 3.45 -2.00
CA ILE A 20 8.18 2.60 -1.07
C ILE A 20 8.80 1.20 -1.07
N GLY A 21 9.38 0.79 0.06
CA GLY A 21 9.98 -0.53 0.22
C GLY A 21 9.01 -1.70 0.03
N HIS A 22 9.54 -2.88 -0.26
CA HIS A 22 8.77 -4.11 -0.44
C HIS A 22 7.87 -4.42 0.76
N GLY A 23 6.67 -4.95 0.50
CA GLY A 23 5.73 -5.35 1.55
C GLY A 23 5.16 -4.21 2.38
N CYS A 24 5.34 -2.94 1.97
CA CYS A 24 4.73 -1.81 2.66
C CYS A 24 3.21 -1.83 2.57
N VAL A 25 2.57 -1.30 3.61
CA VAL A 25 1.13 -1.07 3.62
C VAL A 25 0.87 0.39 3.96
N VAL A 26 0.40 1.15 2.97
CA VAL A 26 -0.08 2.52 3.16
C VAL A 26 -1.59 2.47 3.27
N ARG A 27 -2.17 2.90 4.40
CA ARG A 27 -3.62 2.87 4.58
C ARG A 27 -4.30 4.03 3.86
N HIS A 28 -5.63 4.08 3.93
CA HIS A 28 -6.42 5.06 3.20
C HIS A 28 -6.19 6.49 3.70
N ASN A 29 -6.47 7.47 2.82
CA ASN A 29 -6.37 8.90 3.11
C ASN A 29 -4.96 9.36 3.53
N CYS A 30 -3.90 8.70 3.08
CA CYS A 30 -2.52 9.06 3.43
C CYS A 30 -1.88 9.95 2.37
N VAL A 31 -0.90 10.74 2.79
CA VAL A 31 0.02 11.45 1.89
C VAL A 31 1.44 11.03 2.26
N VAL A 32 2.20 10.53 1.30
CA VAL A 32 3.63 10.22 1.46
C VAL A 32 4.39 10.98 0.38
N ASP A 33 5.09 12.04 0.77
CA ASP A 33 5.79 12.93 -0.16
C ASP A 33 7.22 13.22 0.29
N GLY A 34 8.22 12.87 -0.51
CA GLY A 34 9.60 13.30 -0.27
C GLY A 34 10.34 12.57 0.85
N LEU A 35 9.81 11.46 1.37
CA LEU A 35 10.48 10.59 2.34
C LEU A 35 10.29 9.12 1.99
N ASN A 36 11.40 8.35 1.92
CA ASN A 36 11.38 6.93 1.59
C ASN A 36 10.82 6.10 2.76
N LEU A 37 9.97 5.12 2.44
CA LEU A 37 9.50 4.15 3.43
C LEU A 37 10.39 2.90 3.40
N PRO A 38 10.86 2.41 4.56
CA PRO A 38 11.60 1.15 4.63
C PRO A 38 10.70 -0.04 4.32
N GLU A 39 11.30 -1.20 4.03
CA GLU A 39 10.54 -2.43 3.77
C GLU A 39 9.62 -2.81 4.94
N LYS A 40 8.47 -3.40 4.60
CA LYS A 40 7.45 -3.90 5.55
C LYS A 40 6.93 -2.84 6.51
N PHE A 41 7.02 -1.56 6.13
CA PHE A 41 6.51 -0.46 6.92
C PHE A 41 5.00 -0.32 6.76
N HIS A 42 4.30 -0.04 7.85
CA HIS A 42 2.86 0.10 7.84
C HIS A 42 2.46 1.52 8.27
N VAL A 43 1.92 2.29 7.32
CA VAL A 43 1.46 3.66 7.54
C VAL A 43 -0.01 3.65 8.01
N PRO A 44 -0.34 4.19 9.19
CA PRO A 44 -1.71 4.28 9.68
C PRO A 44 -2.62 5.11 8.76
N PRO A 45 -3.95 4.92 8.78
CA PRO A 45 -4.86 5.74 7.98
C PRO A 45 -4.75 7.22 8.35
N MET A 46 -5.02 8.11 7.38
CA MET A 46 -5.00 9.57 7.57
C MET A 46 -3.63 10.15 7.98
N THR A 47 -2.53 9.44 7.68
CA THR A 47 -1.17 9.90 8.00
C THR A 47 -0.58 10.75 6.87
N ASN A 48 0.08 11.86 7.23
CA ASN A 48 0.87 12.66 6.30
C ASN A 48 2.36 12.54 6.64
N ILE A 49 3.12 11.93 5.74
CA ILE A 49 4.56 11.71 5.84
C ILE A 49 5.26 12.61 4.83
N GLY A 50 6.07 13.53 5.34
CA GLY A 50 6.86 14.48 4.57
C GLY A 50 8.35 14.47 4.96
N PRO A 51 9.17 15.33 4.33
CA PRO A 51 10.55 15.53 4.76
C PRO A 51 10.61 15.92 6.24
N GLY A 52 11.47 15.25 7.03
CA GLY A 52 11.60 15.50 8.46
C GLY A 52 10.55 14.84 9.35
N PHE A 53 9.61 14.07 8.78
CA PHE A 53 8.73 13.21 9.57
C PHE A 53 9.54 12.11 10.26
N ASP A 54 9.33 11.94 11.56
CA ASP A 54 9.94 10.86 12.32
C ASP A 54 9.16 9.55 12.12
N LEU A 55 9.69 8.64 11.30
CA LEU A 55 9.07 7.34 11.05
C LEU A 55 9.02 6.45 12.30
N GLU A 56 9.91 6.65 13.27
CA GLU A 56 9.93 5.85 14.51
C GLU A 56 8.75 6.21 15.43
N SER A 57 8.14 7.38 15.25
CA SER A 57 6.92 7.78 15.96
C SER A 57 5.70 6.94 15.58
N ILE A 58 5.73 6.24 14.44
CA ILE A 58 4.65 5.36 14.01
C ILE A 58 4.75 4.04 14.79
N SER A 59 3.70 3.75 15.56
CA SER A 59 3.59 2.48 16.27
C SER A 59 3.61 1.31 15.30
N LYS A 60 4.47 0.32 15.58
CA LYS A 60 4.51 -0.93 14.82
C LYS A 60 3.14 -1.59 14.88
N VAL A 61 2.62 -1.91 13.71
CA VAL A 61 1.25 -2.37 13.57
C VAL A 61 1.17 -3.87 13.84
N PRO A 62 0.14 -4.36 14.56
CA PRO A 62 -0.07 -5.78 14.78
C PRO A 62 -0.20 -6.59 13.47
N PRO A 63 0.18 -7.88 13.48
CA PRO A 63 0.11 -8.76 12.30
C PRO A 63 -1.27 -8.83 11.65
N GLU A 64 -2.34 -8.61 12.40
CA GLU A 64 -3.73 -8.65 11.93
C GLU A 64 -4.01 -7.68 10.77
N TYR A 65 -3.23 -6.61 10.62
CA TYR A 65 -3.44 -5.62 9.58
C TYR A 65 -2.90 -6.02 8.20
N SER A 66 -2.02 -7.02 8.08
CA SER A 66 -1.60 -7.56 6.77
C SER A 66 -2.72 -8.34 6.08
N SER A 67 -3.60 -8.98 6.87
CA SER A 67 -4.69 -9.82 6.37
C SER A 67 -5.67 -9.07 5.45
N PHE A 68 -5.91 -7.78 5.72
CA PHE A 68 -6.78 -6.96 4.87
C PHE A 68 -6.17 -6.76 3.48
N SER A 69 -4.88 -6.43 3.39
CA SER A 69 -4.18 -6.22 2.11
C SER A 69 -4.18 -7.49 1.27
N GLU A 70 -3.93 -8.65 1.89
CA GLU A 70 -3.99 -9.97 1.25
C GLU A 70 -5.40 -10.26 0.69
N SER A 71 -6.45 -9.90 1.43
CA SER A 71 -7.84 -10.10 0.97
C SER A 71 -8.16 -9.30 -0.30
N VAL A 72 -7.62 -8.07 -0.42
CA VAL A 72 -7.84 -7.22 -1.60
C VAL A 72 -7.09 -7.76 -2.82
N VAL A 73 -5.86 -8.24 -2.65
CA VAL A 73 -5.09 -8.88 -3.73
C VAL A 73 -5.84 -10.11 -4.27
N SER A 74 -6.35 -10.95 -3.36
CA SER A 74 -7.13 -12.15 -3.73
C SER A 74 -8.40 -11.80 -4.50
N ALA A 75 -9.17 -10.81 -4.03
CA ALA A 75 -10.38 -10.34 -4.70
C ALA A 75 -10.09 -9.82 -6.12
N ASN A 76 -9.05 -9.00 -6.28
CA ASN A 76 -8.65 -8.48 -7.60
C ASN A 76 -8.17 -9.58 -8.54
N HIS A 77 -7.45 -10.58 -8.04
CA HIS A 77 -7.05 -11.72 -8.86
C HIS A 77 -8.29 -12.47 -9.38
N TYR A 78 -9.29 -12.73 -8.52
CA TYR A 78 -10.54 -13.37 -8.93
C TYR A 78 -11.27 -12.56 -10.00
N LEU A 79 -11.37 -11.24 -9.84
CA LEU A 79 -11.99 -10.35 -10.82
C LEU A 79 -11.27 -10.40 -12.17
N VAL A 80 -9.94 -10.30 -12.19
CA VAL A 80 -9.13 -10.38 -13.42
C VAL A 80 -9.37 -11.71 -14.14
N GLN A 81 -9.44 -12.83 -13.42
CA GLN A 81 -9.74 -14.13 -14.02
C GLN A 81 -11.14 -14.16 -14.63
N GLY A 82 -12.14 -13.59 -13.94
CA GLY A 82 -13.50 -13.46 -14.46
C GLY A 82 -13.56 -12.65 -15.76
N TYR A 83 -12.93 -11.47 -15.79
CA TYR A 83 -12.89 -10.62 -16.98
C TYR A 83 -12.17 -11.29 -18.16
N LYS A 84 -11.07 -12.01 -17.92
CA LYS A 84 -10.36 -12.76 -18.97
C LYS A 84 -11.23 -13.84 -19.60
N ARG A 85 -12.06 -14.54 -18.82
CA ARG A 85 -12.99 -15.55 -19.35
C ARG A 85 -14.03 -14.91 -20.26
N LEU A 86 -14.69 -13.84 -19.80
CA LEU A 86 -15.68 -13.11 -20.59
C LEU A 86 -15.09 -12.55 -21.89
N SER A 87 -13.84 -12.07 -21.85
CA SER A 87 -13.15 -11.55 -23.04
C SER A 87 -12.79 -12.62 -24.07
N ASN A 88 -12.67 -13.89 -23.66
CA ASN A 88 -12.36 -15.02 -24.55
C ASN A 88 -13.63 -15.70 -25.10
N GLU A 89 -14.82 -15.23 -24.70
CA GLU A 89 -16.13 -15.70 -25.17
C GLU A 89 -16.72 -14.79 -26.27
N LEU A 90 -16.01 -13.73 -26.67
CA LEU A 90 -16.30 -12.82 -27.79
C LEU A 90 -15.32 -13.08 -28.94
#